data_AF-A0A956BML9-F1
#
_entry.id   AF-A0A956BML9-F1
#
_cell.length_a   1.000
_cell.length_b   1.000
_cell.length_c   1.000
_cell.angle_alpha   90.00
_cell.angle_beta   90.00
_cell.angle_gamma   90.00
#
_symmetry.space_group_name_H-M   'P 1'
#
loop_
_entity.id
_entity.type
_entity.pdbx_description
1 polymer ?
#
loop_
_entity_poly.entity_id
_entity_poly.type
_entity_poly.pdbx_seq_one_letter_code
_entity_poly.pdbx_strand_id
1 'polypeptide(L)'
;MSGRTHREDGPESDLTDRAAIDHRSFLALHGVFAGSMALVLVLGGLGAMPTPDPRVVVGLIAAAGVLAASLRVWGDRAAGPVLIGDTALLTALLASTGGVSNPFTLLYLLPVLLASLALSWRWAAAMAALTTACFAGLYAASPAHHHMDMAQHLVGMVAAYGVTVPVLAAGVLRFRRAVGEAEAEAVKARRSRANAERLASLAALAGGAAHELATPLSSVLLVARELERNTTGDVQEDARLIAQEILRCREVLDQLVADAGGMGEGWVEVD
;
A
#
# COMPACT_ATOMS: atom_id res chain seq x y z
N MET A 1 -22.69 -10.97 35.13
CA MET A 1 -22.19 -9.71 34.52
C MET A 1 -20.69 -9.79 34.40
N SER A 2 -20.17 -10.13 33.22
CA SER A 2 -18.76 -9.89 32.87
C SER A 2 -18.72 -9.74 31.35
N GLY A 3 -18.76 -8.48 30.92
CA GLY A 3 -18.73 -8.10 29.51
C GLY A 3 -17.30 -8.17 28.98
N ARG A 4 -17.02 -9.15 28.12
CA ARG A 4 -15.86 -9.11 27.23
C ARG A 4 -16.17 -8.12 26.12
N THR A 5 -15.54 -6.95 26.16
CA THR A 5 -15.46 -6.06 25.01
C THR A 5 -14.54 -6.71 23.99
N HIS A 6 -15.12 -7.39 23.00
CA HIS A 6 -14.46 -7.72 21.75
C HIS A 6 -14.06 -6.38 21.11
N ARG A 7 -12.78 -6.03 21.19
CA ARG A 7 -12.22 -4.92 20.42
C ARG A 7 -12.05 -5.47 19.01
N GLU A 8 -13.00 -5.15 18.14
CA GLU A 8 -12.84 -5.35 16.70
C GLU A 8 -11.77 -4.36 16.24
N ASP A 9 -10.52 -4.83 16.20
CA ASP A 9 -9.46 -4.16 15.45
C ASP A 9 -9.83 -4.32 13.96
N GLY A 10 -10.50 -3.30 13.43
CA GLY A 10 -10.96 -3.26 12.05
C GLY A 10 -9.83 -3.23 11.02
N PRO A 11 -10.13 -3.49 9.74
CA PRO A 11 -9.16 -3.54 8.63
C PRO A 11 -8.44 -2.21 8.34
N GLU A 12 -8.70 -1.15 9.11
CA GLU A 12 -8.03 0.15 8.99
C GLU A 12 -6.58 0.13 9.48
N SER A 13 -6.22 -0.74 10.44
CA SER A 13 -4.82 -0.82 10.91
C SER A 13 -3.87 -1.47 9.89
N ASP A 14 -4.40 -2.33 9.03
CA ASP A 14 -3.63 -3.06 8.01
C ASP A 14 -3.38 -2.21 6.74
N LEU A 15 -4.25 -1.23 6.47
CA LEU A 15 -4.08 -0.28 5.37
C LEU A 15 -2.97 0.74 5.64
N THR A 16 -2.71 1.08 6.90
CA THR A 16 -1.56 1.92 7.28
C THR A 16 -0.22 1.18 7.22
N ASP A 17 -0.22 -0.15 7.28
CA ASP A 17 1.00 -0.98 7.29
C ASP A 17 1.43 -1.39 5.87
N ARG A 18 0.47 -1.53 4.94
CA ARG A 18 0.71 -1.93 3.54
C ARG A 18 1.18 -0.82 2.61
N ALA A 19 1.24 0.42 3.08
CA ALA A 19 1.93 1.52 2.37
C ALA A 19 3.46 1.50 2.59
N ALA A 20 4.01 0.42 3.14
CA ALA A 20 5.46 0.21 3.21
C ALA A 20 6.02 0.12 1.79
N ILE A 21 6.62 1.22 1.34
CA ILE A 21 7.35 1.27 0.08
C ILE A 21 8.40 0.16 0.07
N ASP A 22 8.31 -0.73 -0.93
CA ASP A 22 9.26 -1.83 -1.15
C ASP A 22 10.71 -1.37 -0.97
N HIS A 23 11.52 -2.16 -0.25
CA HIS A 23 12.92 -1.88 0.06
C HIS A 23 13.73 -1.42 -1.17
N ARG A 24 13.41 -1.97 -2.35
CA ARG A 24 14.04 -1.58 -3.63
C ARG A 24 13.67 -0.17 -4.08
N SER A 25 12.43 0.23 -3.84
CA SER A 25 11.95 1.58 -4.13
C SER A 25 12.63 2.61 -3.21
N PHE A 26 12.84 2.26 -1.93
CA PHE A 26 13.58 3.11 -1.00
C PHE A 26 15.06 3.25 -1.40
N LEU A 27 15.72 2.15 -1.79
CA LEU A 27 17.09 2.19 -2.32
C LEU A 27 17.21 3.06 -3.57
N ALA A 28 16.22 3.03 -4.47
CA ALA A 28 16.19 3.90 -5.64
C ALA A 28 16.05 5.38 -5.25
N LEU A 29 15.19 5.70 -4.28
CA LEU A 29 15.02 7.05 -3.75
C LEU A 29 16.28 7.57 -3.05
N HIS A 30 17.00 6.72 -2.29
CA HIS A 30 18.28 7.08 -1.69
C HIS A 30 19.35 7.34 -2.75
N GLY A 31 19.42 6.51 -3.79
CA GLY A 31 20.34 6.73 -4.91
C GLY A 31 20.13 8.09 -5.60
N VAL A 32 18.88 8.55 -5.69
CA VAL A 32 18.56 9.89 -6.21
C VAL A 32 19.06 10.99 -5.27
N PHE A 33 18.89 10.83 -3.95
CA PHE A 33 19.41 11.79 -2.96
C PHE A 33 20.94 11.88 -3.02
N ALA A 34 21.64 10.76 -2.97
CA ALA A 34 23.09 10.69 -3.08
C ALA A 34 23.59 11.28 -4.43
N GLY A 35 22.87 11.02 -5.53
CA GLY A 35 23.15 11.61 -6.84
C GLY A 35 23.01 13.13 -6.84
N SER A 36 21.99 13.68 -6.17
CA SER A 36 21.81 15.13 -6.04
C SER A 36 22.96 15.79 -5.27
N MET A 37 23.45 15.18 -4.20
CA MET A 37 24.62 15.66 -3.46
C MET A 37 25.91 15.61 -4.30
N ALA A 38 26.11 14.52 -5.05
CA ALA A 38 27.24 14.41 -5.97
C ALA A 38 27.21 15.51 -7.04
N LEU A 39 26.02 15.85 -7.55
CA LEU A 39 25.85 16.94 -8.50
C LEU A 39 26.21 18.30 -7.90
N VAL A 40 25.83 18.57 -6.65
CA VAL A 40 26.25 19.82 -5.95
C VAL A 40 27.77 19.91 -5.88
N LEU A 41 28.44 18.82 -5.54
CA LEU A 41 29.91 18.76 -5.48
C LEU A 41 30.57 19.01 -6.85
N VAL A 42 30.03 18.40 -7.91
CA VAL A 42 30.52 18.60 -9.29
C VAL A 42 30.35 20.05 -9.73
N LEU A 43 29.18 20.65 -9.50
CA LEU A 43 28.91 22.04 -9.86
C LEU A 43 29.77 23.03 -9.05
N GLY A 44 30.04 22.72 -7.78
CA GLY A 44 31.00 23.46 -6.96
C GLY A 44 32.42 23.40 -7.55
N GLY A 45 32.89 22.20 -7.93
CA GLY A 45 34.20 21.99 -8.55
C GLY A 45 34.41 22.68 -9.90
N LEU A 46 33.33 22.94 -10.64
CA LEU A 46 33.34 23.69 -11.91
C LEU A 46 33.39 25.22 -11.71
N GLY A 47 33.48 25.71 -10.47
CA GLY A 47 33.57 27.14 -10.16
C GLY A 47 32.22 27.87 -10.15
N ALA A 48 31.10 27.15 -10.16
CA ALA A 48 29.77 27.76 -10.05
C ALA A 48 29.47 28.25 -8.62
N MET A 49 30.21 27.76 -7.61
CA MET A 49 30.04 28.05 -6.19
C MET A 49 31.39 27.95 -5.46
N PRO A 50 31.53 28.47 -4.23
CA PRO A 50 32.72 28.27 -3.40
C PRO A 50 33.01 26.77 -3.25
N THR A 51 34.24 26.35 -3.58
CA THR A 51 34.63 24.95 -3.47
C THR A 51 34.85 24.57 -2.01
N PRO A 52 34.21 23.50 -1.52
CA PRO A 52 34.45 23.01 -0.18
C PRO A 52 35.86 22.41 -0.08
N ASP A 53 36.42 22.39 1.14
CA ASP A 53 37.71 21.73 1.39
C ASP A 53 37.65 20.26 0.91
N PRO A 54 38.59 19.80 0.06
CA PRO A 54 38.64 18.43 -0.44
C PRO A 54 38.53 17.35 0.65
N ARG A 55 39.03 17.62 1.87
CA ARG A 55 38.93 16.68 3.01
C ARG A 55 37.49 16.50 3.47
N VAL A 56 36.71 17.58 3.48
CA VAL A 56 35.28 17.56 3.82
C VAL A 56 34.52 16.77 2.76
N VAL A 57 34.85 16.97 1.48
CA VAL A 57 34.23 16.22 0.37
C VAL A 57 34.45 14.72 0.49
N VAL A 58 35.69 14.29 0.75
CA VAL A 58 36.01 12.87 0.93
C VAL A 58 35.27 12.29 2.15
N GLY A 59 35.19 13.04 3.25
CA GLY A 59 34.43 12.63 4.45
C GLY A 59 32.93 12.46 4.15
N LEU A 60 32.33 13.37 3.41
CA LEU A 60 30.92 13.31 3.02
C LEU A 60 30.62 12.11 2.10
N ILE A 61 31.49 11.85 1.11
CA ILE A 61 31.34 10.70 0.20
C ILE A 61 31.46 9.39 0.99
N ALA A 62 32.44 9.28 1.88
CA ALA A 62 32.62 8.09 2.71
C ALA A 62 31.40 7.85 3.62
N ALA A 63 30.88 8.91 4.25
CA ALA A 63 29.70 8.81 5.11
C ALA A 63 28.44 8.43 4.31
N ALA A 64 28.22 8.99 3.12
CA ALA A 64 27.13 8.59 2.23
C ALA A 64 27.24 7.11 1.82
N GLY A 65 28.46 6.61 1.57
CA GLY A 65 28.73 5.20 1.30
C GLY A 65 28.38 4.28 2.48
N VAL A 66 28.70 4.70 3.71
CA VAL A 66 28.34 3.97 4.94
C VAL A 66 26.82 3.91 5.13
N LEU A 67 26.13 5.04 4.92
CA LEU A 67 24.66 5.08 5.00
C LEU A 67 24.02 4.17 3.96
N ALA A 68 24.50 4.18 2.71
CA ALA A 68 24.02 3.28 1.66
C ALA A 68 24.28 1.80 1.98
N ALA A 69 25.45 1.48 2.56
CA ALA A 69 25.76 0.13 3.01
C ALA A 69 24.85 -0.31 4.18
N SER A 70 24.50 0.60 5.09
CA SER A 70 23.61 0.31 6.21
C SER A 70 22.21 -0.08 5.74
N LEU A 71 21.68 0.54 4.68
CA LEU A 71 20.40 0.14 4.09
C LEU A 71 20.41 -1.29 3.56
N ARG A 72 21.52 -1.69 2.91
CA ARG A 72 21.67 -3.05 2.36
C ARG A 72 21.74 -4.13 3.45
N VAL A 73 22.22 -3.77 4.64
CA VAL A 73 22.39 -4.72 5.76
C VAL A 73 21.16 -4.77 6.66
N TRP A 74 20.50 -3.63 6.90
CA TRP A 74 19.43 -3.50 7.92
C TRP A 74 18.02 -3.39 7.33
N GLY A 75 17.89 -3.34 6.01
CA GLY A 75 16.59 -3.30 5.33
C GLY A 75 15.80 -2.03 5.67
N ASP A 76 14.48 -2.16 5.76
CA ASP A 76 13.56 -1.03 5.96
C ASP A 76 13.69 -0.34 7.32
N ARG A 77 14.23 -1.04 8.32
CA ARG A 77 14.45 -0.48 9.67
C ARG A 77 15.50 0.65 9.68
N ALA A 78 16.38 0.69 8.68
CA ALA A 78 17.40 1.73 8.56
C ALA A 78 16.92 2.97 7.78
N ALA A 79 15.72 2.95 7.18
CA ALA A 79 15.24 4.04 6.33
C ALA A 79 15.20 5.42 7.03
N GLY A 80 14.62 5.47 8.22
CA GLY A 80 14.53 6.71 9.03
C GLY A 80 15.91 7.23 9.47
N PRO A 81 16.75 6.40 10.13
CA PRO A 81 18.12 6.78 10.49
C PRO A 81 18.97 7.26 9.32
N VAL A 82 18.83 6.64 8.14
CA VAL A 82 19.56 7.02 6.94
C VAL A 82 19.11 8.38 6.41
N LEU A 83 17.81 8.66 6.39
CA LEU A 83 17.28 9.98 6.02
C LEU A 83 17.77 11.11 6.95
N ILE A 84 17.91 10.82 8.25
CA ILE A 84 18.51 11.76 9.20
C ILE A 84 19.99 11.98 8.86
N GLY A 85 20.74 10.90 8.60
CA GLY A 85 22.13 10.95 8.18
C GLY A 85 22.33 11.76 6.90
N ASP A 86 21.53 11.48 5.88
CA ASP A 86 21.48 12.19 4.61
C ASP A 86 21.23 13.70 4.80
N THR A 87 20.30 14.06 5.70
CA THR A 87 20.01 15.45 6.02
C THR A 87 21.19 16.13 6.72
N ALA A 88 21.88 15.42 7.63
CA ALA A 88 23.08 15.93 8.28
C ALA A 88 24.23 16.13 7.27
N LEU A 89 24.41 15.19 6.33
CA LEU A 89 25.40 15.32 5.25
C LEU A 89 25.09 16.49 4.32
N LEU A 90 23.81 16.67 3.95
CA LEU A 90 23.37 17.83 3.18
C LEU A 90 23.65 19.13 3.93
N THR A 91 23.35 19.17 5.23
CA THR A 91 23.60 20.35 6.07
C THR A 91 25.09 20.71 6.12
N ALA A 92 25.96 19.71 6.33
CA ALA A 92 27.40 19.89 6.33
C ALA A 92 27.93 20.35 4.96
N LEU A 93 27.40 19.78 3.88
CA LEU A 93 27.73 20.19 2.51
C LEU A 93 27.35 21.66 2.28
N LEU A 94 26.13 22.07 2.62
CA LEU A 94 25.66 23.45 2.45
C LEU A 94 26.47 24.42 3.32
N ALA A 95 26.79 24.05 4.57
CA ALA A 95 27.64 24.85 5.45
C ALA A 95 29.03 25.11 4.83
N SER A 96 29.60 24.09 4.17
CA SER A 96 30.91 24.24 3.50
C SER A 96 30.86 24.96 2.15
N THR A 97 29.67 25.16 1.56
CA THR A 97 29.49 25.69 0.19
C THR A 97 28.71 27.01 0.14
N GLY A 98 28.65 27.75 1.25
CA GLY A 98 28.06 29.09 1.30
C GLY A 98 26.79 29.23 2.13
N GLY A 99 26.45 28.24 2.96
CA GLY A 99 25.41 28.34 3.98
C GLY A 99 24.02 28.61 3.40
N VAL A 100 23.27 29.53 4.01
CA VAL A 100 21.88 29.84 3.64
C VAL A 100 21.75 30.47 2.26
N SER A 101 22.77 31.19 1.78
CA SER A 101 22.77 31.75 0.42
C SER A 101 22.94 30.69 -0.67
N ASN A 102 23.19 29.43 -0.30
CA ASN A 102 23.37 28.36 -1.27
C ASN A 102 22.02 27.98 -1.94
N PRO A 103 21.92 28.01 -3.28
CA PRO A 103 20.67 27.72 -3.99
C PRO A 103 20.20 26.27 -3.84
N PHE A 104 21.09 25.34 -3.48
CA PHE A 104 20.78 23.95 -3.19
C PHE A 104 20.12 23.74 -1.82
N THR A 105 19.89 24.81 -1.05
CA THR A 105 19.03 24.76 0.14
C THR A 105 17.64 24.18 -0.17
N LEU A 106 17.14 24.35 -1.40
CA LEU A 106 15.90 23.71 -1.86
C LEU A 106 15.92 22.17 -1.76
N LEU A 107 17.10 21.55 -1.72
CA LEU A 107 17.23 20.10 -1.51
C LEU A 107 16.73 19.66 -0.13
N TYR A 108 16.56 20.55 0.86
CA TYR A 108 15.91 20.20 2.13
C TYR A 108 14.44 19.76 1.94
N LEU A 109 13.80 20.10 0.83
CA LEU A 109 12.47 19.56 0.49
C LEU A 109 12.51 18.06 0.19
N LEU A 110 13.65 17.55 -0.26
CA LEU A 110 13.77 16.16 -0.68
C LEU A 110 13.67 15.17 0.49
N PRO A 111 14.40 15.29 1.61
CA PRO A 111 14.24 14.40 2.76
C PRO A 111 12.81 14.42 3.34
N VAL A 112 12.16 15.59 3.32
CA VAL A 112 10.75 15.72 3.74
C VAL A 112 9.82 14.97 2.79
N LEU A 113 10.00 15.13 1.47
CA LEU A 113 9.25 14.35 0.49
C LEU A 113 9.48 12.86 0.69
N LEU A 114 10.74 12.42 0.76
CA LEU A 114 11.09 11.02 0.90
C LEU A 114 10.45 10.40 2.14
N ALA A 115 10.50 11.09 3.28
CA ALA A 115 9.83 10.67 4.50
C ALA A 115 8.29 10.67 4.36
N SER A 116 7.71 11.63 3.63
CA SER A 116 6.25 11.69 3.42
C SER A 116 5.73 10.57 2.51
N LEU A 117 6.56 10.11 1.58
CA LEU A 117 6.18 9.08 0.61
C LEU A 117 6.49 7.67 1.13
N ALA A 118 7.64 7.50 1.80
CA ALA A 118 8.17 6.18 2.15
C ALA A 118 8.01 5.80 3.62
N LEU A 119 7.78 6.76 4.51
CA LEU A 119 7.63 6.51 5.95
C LEU A 119 6.28 7.06 6.43
N SER A 120 6.00 6.90 7.72
CA SER A 120 4.77 7.40 8.32
C SER A 120 4.74 8.93 8.43
N TRP A 121 3.53 9.49 8.56
CA TRP A 121 3.32 10.93 8.76
C TRP A 121 4.17 11.50 9.93
N ARG A 122 4.39 10.71 10.98
CA ARG A 122 5.23 11.11 12.14
C ARG A 122 6.67 11.36 11.72
N TRP A 123 7.21 10.52 10.85
CA TRP A 123 8.55 10.70 10.27
C TRP A 123 8.59 11.89 9.32
N ALA A 124 7.56 12.10 8.51
CA ALA A 124 7.47 13.28 7.65
C ALA A 124 7.50 14.59 8.48
N ALA A 125 6.71 14.65 9.57
CA ALA A 125 6.69 15.78 10.48
C ALA A 125 8.05 15.97 11.21
N ALA A 126 8.67 14.87 11.65
CA ALA A 126 10.00 14.90 12.26
C ALA A 126 11.07 15.42 11.28
N MET A 127 11.04 14.99 10.03
CA MET A 127 11.97 15.47 8.99
C MET A 127 11.71 16.93 8.62
N ALA A 128 10.45 17.37 8.58
CA ALA A 128 10.12 18.78 8.37
C ALA A 128 10.69 19.65 9.51
N ALA A 129 10.53 19.21 10.77
CA ALA A 129 11.12 19.90 11.91
C ALA A 129 12.64 19.89 11.87
N LEU A 130 13.26 18.75 11.55
CA LEU A 130 14.71 18.59 11.47
C LEU A 130 15.32 19.49 10.38
N THR A 131 14.80 19.45 9.17
CA THR A 131 15.29 20.27 8.06
C THR A 131 15.11 21.76 8.33
N THR A 132 14.00 22.17 8.96
CA THR A 132 13.80 23.54 9.42
C THR A 132 14.82 23.96 10.48
N ALA A 133 15.11 23.07 11.46
CA ALA A 133 16.12 23.32 12.48
C ALA A 133 17.53 23.40 11.89
N CYS A 134 17.89 22.52 10.94
CA CYS A 134 19.16 22.56 10.21
C CYS A 134 19.31 23.85 9.41
N PHE A 135 18.25 24.30 8.72
CA PHE A 135 18.25 25.57 7.99
C PHE A 135 18.39 26.77 8.94
N ALA A 136 17.66 26.80 10.04
CA ALA A 136 17.79 27.84 11.07
C ALA A 136 19.18 27.86 11.71
N GLY A 137 19.77 26.69 11.95
CA GLY A 137 21.15 26.55 12.43
C GLY A 137 22.16 27.09 11.40
N LEU A 138 21.95 26.81 10.12
CA LEU A 138 22.78 27.35 9.03
C LEU A 138 22.70 28.88 8.98
N TYR A 139 21.50 29.44 9.19
CA TYR A 139 21.28 30.88 9.25
C TYR A 139 22.03 31.52 10.42
N ALA A 140 21.90 30.93 11.61
CA ALA A 140 22.57 31.43 12.81
C ALA A 140 24.10 31.32 12.73
N ALA A 141 24.62 30.30 12.04
CA ALA A 141 26.04 30.03 11.91
C ALA A 141 26.74 30.87 10.81
N SER A 142 26.01 31.54 9.92
CA SER A 142 26.60 32.35 8.85
C SER A 142 27.08 33.73 9.38
N PRO A 143 28.39 33.96 9.53
CA PRO A 143 28.91 35.25 9.95
C PRO A 143 28.96 36.18 8.73
N ALA A 144 28.12 37.21 8.71
CA ALA A 144 28.06 38.27 7.69
C ALA A 144 28.00 37.75 6.22
N HIS A 145 26.79 37.65 5.66
CA HIS A 145 26.46 37.59 4.23
C HIS A 145 27.67 37.41 3.29
N HIS A 146 28.14 36.18 3.10
CA HIS A 146 29.06 35.90 2.01
C HIS A 146 28.36 36.33 0.71
N HIS A 147 28.85 37.40 0.10
CA HIS A 147 28.35 37.86 -1.19
C HIS A 147 28.76 36.85 -2.25
N MET A 148 27.89 35.87 -2.49
CA MET A 148 27.99 35.04 -3.67
C MET A 148 27.65 35.92 -4.87
N ASP A 149 28.41 35.78 -5.96
CA ASP A 149 28.13 36.52 -7.18
C ASP A 149 26.70 36.20 -7.65
N MET A 150 25.94 37.23 -8.02
CA MET A 150 24.54 37.09 -8.43
C MET A 150 24.41 36.16 -9.63
N ALA A 151 25.39 36.19 -10.56
CA ALA A 151 25.41 35.30 -11.70
C ALA A 151 25.58 33.82 -11.28
N GLN A 152 26.49 33.56 -10.35
CA GLN A 152 26.72 32.23 -9.77
C GLN A 152 25.49 31.73 -8.98
N HIS A 153 24.84 32.62 -8.22
CA HIS A 153 23.62 32.30 -7.48
C HIS A 153 22.46 31.93 -8.42
N LEU A 154 22.26 32.66 -9.53
CA LEU A 154 21.24 32.35 -10.54
C LEU A 154 21.49 30.99 -11.21
N VAL A 155 22.73 30.71 -11.63
CA VAL A 155 23.08 29.41 -12.23
C VAL A 155 22.81 28.28 -11.26
N GLY A 156 23.23 28.44 -10.00
CA GLY A 156 22.96 27.44 -8.97
C GLY A 156 21.46 27.27 -8.68
N MET A 157 20.66 28.35 -8.73
CA MET A 157 19.21 28.27 -8.55
C MET A 157 18.52 27.50 -9.69
N VAL A 158 18.92 27.76 -10.95
CA VAL A 158 18.42 27.01 -12.11
C VAL A 158 18.80 25.53 -12.00
N ALA A 159 20.04 25.23 -11.59
CA ALA A 159 20.48 23.85 -11.38
C ALA A 159 19.71 23.17 -10.23
N ALA A 160 19.57 23.82 -9.07
CA ALA A 160 18.84 23.29 -7.93
C ALA A 160 17.36 23.04 -8.25
N TYR A 161 16.71 23.96 -8.97
CA TYR A 161 15.34 23.80 -9.43
C TYR A 161 15.21 22.65 -10.44
N GLY A 162 16.12 22.59 -11.42
CA GLY A 162 16.17 21.54 -12.44
C GLY A 162 16.37 20.13 -11.88
N VAL A 163 16.95 20.00 -10.68
CA VAL A 163 17.10 18.71 -9.98
C VAL A 163 15.92 18.45 -9.05
N THR A 164 15.52 19.44 -8.26
CA THR A 164 14.52 19.24 -7.20
C THR A 164 13.15 18.94 -7.78
N VAL A 165 12.72 19.67 -8.82
CA VAL A 165 11.37 19.52 -9.39
C VAL A 165 11.15 18.14 -10.02
N PRO A 166 12.03 17.60 -10.88
CA PRO A 166 11.83 16.26 -11.43
C PRO A 166 11.81 15.18 -10.36
N VAL A 167 12.64 15.30 -9.33
CA VAL A 167 12.67 14.33 -8.23
C VAL A 167 11.37 14.38 -7.42
N LEU A 168 10.87 15.57 -7.08
CA LEU A 168 9.57 15.76 -6.43
C LEU A 168 8.44 15.16 -7.29
N ALA A 169 8.42 15.47 -8.58
CA ALA A 169 7.40 14.98 -9.52
C ALA A 169 7.44 13.44 -9.66
N ALA A 170 8.63 12.86 -9.76
CA ALA A 170 8.80 11.41 -9.83
C ALA A 170 8.31 10.71 -8.56
N GLY A 171 8.62 11.27 -7.38
CA GLY A 171 8.13 10.77 -6.10
C GLY A 171 6.60 10.77 -6.03
N VAL A 172 5.97 11.91 -6.34
CA VAL A 172 4.50 12.05 -6.33
C VAL A 172 3.85 11.10 -7.33
N LEU A 173 4.37 10.98 -8.55
CA LEU A 173 3.80 10.08 -9.55
C LEU A 173 3.89 8.61 -9.12
N ARG A 174 5.01 8.23 -8.49
CA ARG A 174 5.20 6.87 -7.95
C ARG A 174 4.20 6.59 -6.82
N PHE A 175 4.02 7.53 -5.90
CA PHE A 175 3.03 7.39 -4.81
C PHE A 175 1.61 7.23 -5.34
N ARG A 176 1.22 8.05 -6.33
CA ARG A 176 -0.12 7.93 -6.95
C ARG A 176 -0.34 6.58 -7.61
N ARG A 177 0.69 6.00 -8.24
CA ARG A 177 0.61 4.65 -8.82
C ARG A 177 0.44 3.58 -7.75
N ALA A 178 1.24 3.64 -6.68
CA ALA A 178 1.15 2.70 -5.57
C ALA A 178 -0.23 2.72 -4.89
N VAL A 179 -0.79 3.92 -4.65
CA VAL A 179 -2.15 4.06 -4.12
C VAL A 179 -3.18 3.49 -5.08
N GLY A 180 -3.08 3.77 -6.38
CA GLY A 180 -4.01 3.25 -7.38
C GLY A 180 -4.00 1.73 -7.50
N GLU A 181 -2.84 1.10 -7.38
CA GLU A 181 -2.71 -0.37 -7.37
C GLU A 181 -3.36 -0.97 -6.11
N ALA A 182 -3.08 -0.41 -4.94
CA ALA A 182 -3.67 -0.83 -3.68
C ALA A 182 -5.21 -0.69 -3.67
N GLU A 183 -5.74 0.42 -4.21
CA GLU A 183 -7.18 0.62 -4.37
C GLU A 183 -7.80 -0.41 -5.32
N ALA A 184 -7.14 -0.72 -6.44
CA ALA A 184 -7.63 -1.70 -7.39
C ALA A 184 -7.70 -3.11 -6.80
N GLU A 185 -6.71 -3.51 -6.01
CA GLU A 185 -6.72 -4.77 -5.26
C GLU A 185 -7.82 -4.81 -4.20
N ALA A 186 -7.97 -3.72 -3.43
CA ALA A 186 -9.04 -3.61 -2.43
C ALA A 186 -10.44 -3.72 -3.07
N VAL A 187 -10.65 -3.12 -4.24
CA VAL A 187 -11.90 -3.25 -4.99
C VAL A 187 -12.13 -4.69 -5.46
N LYS A 188 -11.09 -5.38 -5.96
CA LYS A 188 -11.20 -6.79 -6.36
C LYS A 188 -11.56 -7.68 -5.17
N ALA A 189 -10.88 -7.53 -4.03
CA ALA A 189 -11.15 -8.29 -2.81
C ALA A 189 -12.57 -8.05 -2.26
N ARG A 190 -13.05 -6.81 -2.31
CA ARG A 190 -14.44 -6.50 -1.92
C ARG A 190 -15.46 -7.17 -2.85
N ARG A 191 -15.18 -7.22 -4.16
CA ARG A 191 -16.07 -7.88 -5.13
C ARG A 191 -16.11 -9.39 -4.95
N SER A 192 -14.97 -10.05 -4.72
CA SER A 192 -14.95 -11.49 -4.46
C SER A 192 -15.72 -11.83 -3.18
N ARG A 193 -15.51 -11.06 -2.11
CA ARG A 193 -16.26 -11.23 -0.85
C ARG A 193 -17.77 -11.03 -1.03
N ALA A 194 -18.19 -9.97 -1.73
CA ALA A 194 -19.61 -9.73 -1.99
C ALA A 194 -20.25 -10.85 -2.83
N ASN A 195 -19.51 -11.43 -3.78
CA ASN A 195 -20.00 -12.58 -4.54
C ASN A 195 -20.09 -13.86 -3.69
N ALA A 196 -19.10 -14.12 -2.84
CA ALA A 196 -19.12 -15.25 -1.92
C ALA A 196 -20.30 -15.16 -0.92
N GLU A 197 -20.55 -13.97 -0.35
CA GLU A 197 -21.70 -13.71 0.54
C GLU A 197 -23.04 -13.94 -0.19
N ARG A 198 -23.15 -13.49 -1.46
CA ARG A 198 -24.34 -13.76 -2.27
C ARG A 198 -24.55 -15.25 -2.52
N LEU A 199 -23.51 -15.97 -2.94
CA LEU A 199 -23.60 -17.42 -3.17
C LEU A 199 -23.96 -18.17 -1.88
N ALA A 200 -23.35 -17.82 -0.76
CA ALA A 200 -23.69 -18.39 0.55
C ALA A 200 -25.15 -18.12 0.92
N SER A 201 -25.67 -16.91 0.66
CA SER A 201 -27.08 -16.59 0.91
C SER A 201 -28.03 -17.41 0.03
N LEU A 202 -27.68 -17.61 -1.25
CA LEU A 202 -28.47 -18.43 -2.18
C LEU A 202 -28.44 -19.91 -1.76
N ALA A 203 -27.28 -20.43 -1.34
CA ALA A 203 -27.15 -21.79 -0.83
C ALA A 203 -27.97 -22.01 0.45
N ALA A 204 -27.95 -21.05 1.37
CA ALA A 204 -28.77 -21.10 2.59
C ALA A 204 -30.27 -21.07 2.27
N LEU A 205 -30.70 -20.23 1.31
CA LEU A 205 -32.10 -20.18 0.86
C LEU A 205 -32.52 -21.47 0.16
N ALA A 206 -31.67 -22.02 -0.73
CA ALA A 206 -31.95 -23.27 -1.43
C ALA A 206 -32.05 -24.45 -0.46
N GLY A 207 -31.11 -24.57 0.49
CA GLY A 207 -31.13 -25.59 1.53
C GLY A 207 -32.36 -25.47 2.44
N GLY A 208 -32.73 -24.25 2.83
CA GLY A 208 -33.95 -23.99 3.62
C GLY A 208 -35.22 -24.40 2.87
N ALA A 209 -35.37 -23.96 1.62
CA ALA A 209 -36.52 -24.30 0.78
C ALA A 209 -36.63 -25.82 0.52
N ALA A 210 -35.52 -26.49 0.28
CA ALA A 210 -35.50 -27.93 0.10
C ALA A 210 -35.95 -28.68 1.37
N HIS A 211 -35.50 -28.24 2.55
CA HIS A 211 -35.92 -28.81 3.82
C HIS A 211 -37.43 -28.62 4.07
N GLU A 212 -37.95 -27.42 3.85
CA GLU A 212 -39.38 -27.11 4.04
C GLU A 212 -40.29 -27.84 3.04
N LEU A 213 -39.83 -28.11 1.81
CA LEU A 213 -40.57 -28.84 0.79
C LEU A 213 -40.46 -30.37 0.94
N ALA A 214 -39.38 -30.89 1.54
CA ALA A 214 -39.18 -32.32 1.70
C ALA A 214 -40.30 -32.99 2.51
N THR A 215 -40.80 -32.31 3.56
CA THR A 215 -41.87 -32.81 4.43
C THR A 215 -43.22 -32.95 3.72
N PRO A 216 -43.82 -31.89 3.12
CA PRO A 216 -45.11 -32.01 2.44
C PRO A 216 -45.03 -32.97 1.24
N LEU A 217 -43.92 -32.99 0.49
CA LEU A 217 -43.74 -33.97 -0.59
C LEU A 217 -43.71 -35.42 -0.07
N SER A 218 -43.08 -35.68 1.09
CA SER A 218 -43.14 -37.02 1.72
C SER A 218 -44.57 -37.42 2.03
N SER A 219 -45.35 -36.49 2.59
CA SER A 219 -46.73 -36.72 2.98
C SER A 219 -47.62 -37.01 1.77
N VAL A 220 -47.51 -36.20 0.69
CA VAL A 220 -48.28 -36.45 -0.53
C VAL A 220 -47.86 -37.75 -1.21
N LEU A 221 -46.56 -38.08 -1.21
CA LEU A 221 -46.06 -39.35 -1.76
C LEU A 221 -46.63 -40.56 -1.01
N LEU A 222 -46.72 -40.48 0.32
CA LEU A 222 -47.32 -41.52 1.14
C LEU A 222 -48.78 -41.75 0.76
N VAL A 223 -49.57 -40.67 0.68
CA VAL A 223 -50.99 -40.72 0.32
C VAL A 223 -51.18 -41.25 -1.11
N ALA A 224 -50.36 -40.82 -2.07
CA ALA A 224 -50.40 -41.32 -3.45
C ALA A 224 -50.13 -42.84 -3.52
N ARG A 225 -49.15 -43.34 -2.77
CA ARG A 225 -48.86 -44.79 -2.70
C ARG A 225 -49.95 -45.60 -2.01
N GLU A 226 -50.66 -45.03 -1.04
CA GLU A 226 -51.82 -45.67 -0.43
C GLU A 226 -53.00 -45.77 -1.42
N LEU A 227 -53.28 -44.70 -2.18
CA LEU A 227 -54.28 -44.71 -3.26
C LEU A 227 -53.96 -45.74 -4.34
N GLU A 228 -52.69 -45.81 -4.77
CA GLU A 228 -52.20 -46.79 -5.76
C GLU A 228 -52.39 -48.23 -5.29
N ARG A 229 -52.24 -48.51 -3.98
CA ARG A 229 -52.41 -49.85 -3.41
C ARG A 229 -53.88 -50.24 -3.19
N ASN A 230 -54.73 -49.26 -2.89
CA ASN A 230 -56.11 -49.50 -2.45
C ASN A 230 -57.16 -49.28 -3.54
N THR A 231 -56.77 -48.87 -4.74
CA THR A 231 -57.67 -48.59 -5.87
C THR A 231 -57.27 -49.39 -7.12
N THR A 232 -58.18 -49.48 -8.09
CA THR A 232 -57.98 -50.18 -9.38
C THR A 232 -58.50 -49.33 -10.55
N GLY A 233 -57.99 -49.57 -11.76
CA GLY A 233 -58.39 -48.83 -12.96
C GLY A 233 -57.73 -47.44 -13.01
N ASP A 234 -58.38 -46.48 -13.66
CA ASP A 234 -57.80 -45.14 -13.94
C ASP A 234 -57.24 -44.43 -12.70
N VAL A 235 -57.92 -44.53 -11.55
CA VAL A 235 -57.48 -43.88 -10.29
C VAL A 235 -56.16 -44.46 -9.76
N GLN A 236 -55.90 -45.75 -9.99
CA GLN A 236 -54.61 -46.36 -9.64
C GLN A 236 -53.49 -45.83 -10.52
N GLU A 237 -53.76 -45.65 -11.81
CA GLU A 237 -52.80 -45.14 -12.79
C GLU A 237 -52.46 -43.66 -12.52
N ASP A 238 -53.46 -42.84 -12.20
CA ASP A 238 -53.28 -41.45 -11.77
C ASP A 238 -52.47 -41.34 -10.47
N ALA A 239 -52.76 -42.17 -9.47
CA ALA A 239 -52.02 -42.19 -8.21
C ALA A 239 -50.54 -42.55 -8.41
N ARG A 240 -50.26 -43.49 -9.31
CA ARG A 240 -48.90 -43.87 -9.70
C ARG A 240 -48.17 -42.73 -10.42
N LEU A 241 -48.85 -42.01 -11.32
CA LEU A 241 -48.29 -40.85 -12.00
C LEU A 241 -47.92 -39.74 -10.99
N ILE A 242 -48.80 -39.44 -10.03
CA ILE A 242 -48.55 -38.47 -8.96
C ILE A 242 -47.31 -38.87 -8.14
N ALA A 243 -47.19 -40.15 -7.76
CA ALA A 243 -46.04 -40.63 -7.01
C ALA A 243 -44.72 -40.48 -7.80
N GLN A 244 -44.75 -40.70 -9.12
CA GLN A 244 -43.58 -40.50 -9.99
C GLN A 244 -43.18 -39.03 -10.08
N GLU A 245 -44.13 -38.11 -10.26
CA GLU A 245 -43.82 -36.68 -10.34
C GLU A 245 -43.30 -36.13 -9.01
N ILE A 246 -43.79 -36.61 -7.87
CA ILE A 246 -43.23 -36.20 -6.56
C ILE A 246 -41.78 -36.67 -6.39
N LEU A 247 -41.46 -37.89 -6.82
CA LEU A 247 -40.09 -38.41 -6.80
C LEU A 247 -39.18 -37.58 -7.72
N ARG A 248 -39.67 -37.18 -8.89
CA ARG A 248 -38.96 -36.28 -9.81
C ARG A 248 -38.73 -34.90 -9.19
N CYS A 249 -39.74 -34.31 -8.54
CA CYS A 249 -39.59 -33.04 -7.83
C CYS A 249 -38.52 -33.11 -6.75
N ARG A 250 -38.44 -34.22 -6.01
CA ARG A 250 -37.37 -34.45 -5.02
C ARG A 250 -36.00 -34.49 -5.66
N GLU A 251 -35.84 -35.20 -6.76
CA GLU A 251 -34.56 -35.31 -7.47
C GLU A 251 -34.08 -33.94 -7.98
N VAL A 252 -35.00 -33.10 -8.50
CA VAL A 252 -34.69 -31.72 -8.90
C VAL A 252 -34.30 -30.85 -7.70
N LEU A 253 -35.00 -30.98 -6.56
CA LEU A 253 -34.67 -30.25 -5.33
C LEU A 253 -33.29 -30.64 -4.79
N ASP A 254 -32.98 -31.95 -4.77
CA ASP A 254 -31.69 -32.46 -4.32
C ASP A 254 -30.55 -31.96 -5.23
N GLN A 255 -30.77 -31.90 -6.55
CA GLN A 255 -29.82 -31.31 -7.50
C GLN A 255 -29.58 -29.81 -7.25
N LEU A 256 -30.64 -29.03 -6.99
CA LEU A 256 -30.51 -27.60 -6.69
C LEU A 256 -29.71 -27.35 -5.41
N VAL A 257 -29.86 -28.20 -4.39
CA VAL A 257 -29.08 -28.11 -3.14
C VAL A 257 -27.64 -28.54 -3.37
N ALA A 258 -27.41 -29.62 -4.14
CA ALA A 258 -26.07 -30.10 -4.46
C ALA A 258 -25.28 -29.08 -5.29
N ASP A 259 -25.91 -28.46 -6.30
CA ASP A 259 -25.30 -27.41 -7.10
C ASP A 259 -24.98 -26.18 -6.25
N ALA A 260 -25.90 -25.77 -5.38
CA ALA A 260 -25.67 -24.62 -4.50
C ALA A 260 -24.61 -24.89 -3.42
N GLY A 261 -24.48 -26.14 -2.93
CA GLY A 261 -23.46 -26.57 -1.98
C GLY A 261 -22.07 -26.77 -2.61
N GLY A 262 -22.01 -27.38 -3.79
CA GLY A 262 -20.76 -27.57 -4.55
C GLY A 262 -20.14 -26.25 -5.03
N MET A 263 -20.96 -25.21 -5.24
CA MET A 263 -20.48 -23.84 -5.49
C MET A 263 -19.78 -23.20 -4.28
N GLY A 264 -19.99 -23.72 -3.05
CA GLY A 264 -19.31 -23.26 -1.84
C GLY A 264 -17.99 -24.00 -1.54
N GLU A 265 -17.90 -25.29 -1.87
CA GLU A 265 -16.73 -26.13 -1.56
C GLU A 265 -15.60 -26.01 -2.60
N GLY A 266 -15.92 -25.78 -3.88
CA GLY A 266 -14.92 -25.63 -4.95
C GLY A 266 -13.98 -24.41 -4.84
N TRP A 267 -14.22 -23.50 -3.89
CA TRP A 267 -13.38 -22.30 -3.66
C TRP A 267 -12.46 -22.43 -2.44
N VAL A 268 -12.60 -23.47 -1.61
CA VAL A 268 -11.73 -23.70 -0.45
C VAL A 268 -10.44 -24.44 -0.85
N GLU A 269 -10.40 -25.05 -2.04
CA GLU A 269 -9.29 -25.90 -2.50
C GLU A 269 -8.35 -25.22 -3.51
N VAL A 270 -8.42 -23.89 -3.65
CA VAL A 270 -7.48 -23.10 -4.46
C VAL A 270 -6.78 -22.08 -3.56
N ASP A 271 -5.87 -22.57 -2.71
CA ASP A 271 -4.76 -21.83 -2.10
C ASP A 271 -3.53 -22.75 -2.00
#